data_AF-A0A6P1T9W0-F1
#
_entry.id   AF-A0A6P1T9W0-F1
#
_cell.length_a   1.000
_cell.length_b   1.000
_cell.length_c   1.000
_cell.angle_alpha   90.00
_cell.angle_beta   90.00
_cell.angle_gamma   90.00
#
_symmetry.space_group_name_H-M   'P 1'
#
loop_
_entity.id
_entity.type
_entity.pdbx_description
1 polymer ?
#
loop_
_entity_poly.entity_id
_entity_poly.type
_entity_poly.pdbx_seq_one_letter_code
_entity_poly.pdbx_strand_id
1 'polypeptide(L)'
;MSEILVVAVVISEFISLYLIGRLWRSNEYPLIKILVSLIAFIPVLGPLLYVFVTDSTPPQPTENQNRKGYGGYTQKWINERGFWKRAIQERENKSKECAKNT
;
A
#
# COMPACT_ATOMS: atom_id res chain seq x y z
N MET A 1 15.16 -5.26 -40.03
CA MET A 1 14.90 -4.90 -38.62
C MET A 1 13.51 -5.39 -38.30
N SER A 2 13.37 -6.22 -37.27
CA SER A 2 12.10 -6.91 -36.96
C SER A 2 10.99 -5.90 -36.69
N GLU A 3 9.89 -6.02 -37.41
CA GLU A 3 8.68 -5.18 -37.26
C GLU A 3 8.22 -5.07 -35.80
N ILE A 4 8.44 -6.13 -35.03
CA ILE A 4 8.20 -6.21 -33.59
C ILE A 4 8.95 -5.12 -32.80
N LEU A 5 10.21 -4.84 -33.15
CA LEU A 5 11.00 -3.80 -32.48
C LEU A 5 10.47 -2.40 -32.79
N VAL A 6 10.05 -2.16 -34.04
CA VAL A 6 9.46 -0.88 -34.45
C VAL A 6 8.15 -0.64 -33.71
N VAL A 7 7.28 -1.66 -33.65
CA VAL A 7 6.01 -1.57 -32.91
C VAL A 7 6.23 -1.34 -31.41
N ALA A 8 7.20 -2.03 -30.80
CA ALA A 8 7.52 -1.85 -29.39
C ALA A 8 8.02 -0.43 -29.08
N VAL A 9 8.84 0.14 -29.96
CA VAL A 9 9.32 1.54 -29.84
C VAL A 9 8.14 2.51 -29.91
N VAL A 10 7.29 2.38 -30.93
CA VAL A 10 6.11 3.25 -31.11
C VAL A 10 5.18 3.18 -29.90
N ILE A 11 4.88 1.98 -29.40
CA ILE A 11 4.03 1.82 -28.20
C ILE A 11 4.68 2.48 -26.98
N SER A 12 6.00 2.30 -26.78
CA SER A 12 6.71 2.90 -25.66
C SER A 12 6.69 4.44 -25.69
N GLU A 13 6.72 5.01 -26.90
CA GLU A 13 6.71 6.45 -27.12
C GLU A 13 5.32 7.06 -26.86
N PHE A 14 4.26 6.38 -27.30
CA PHE A 14 2.88 6.73 -26.96
C PHE A 14 2.61 6.66 -25.45
N ILE A 15 3.13 5.61 -24.78
CA ILE A 15 3.04 5.46 -23.33
C ILE A 15 3.76 6.64 -22.65
N SER A 16 4.99 6.97 -23.07
CA SER A 16 5.74 8.10 -22.51
C SER A 16 5.00 9.44 -22.64
N LEU A 17 4.47 9.75 -23.83
CA LEU A 17 3.68 10.98 -24.06
C LEU A 17 2.42 11.04 -23.18
N TYR A 18 1.71 9.92 -23.03
CA TYR A 18 0.54 9.84 -22.15
C TYR A 18 0.89 10.10 -20.68
N LEU A 19 1.99 9.51 -20.21
CA LEU A 19 2.50 9.68 -18.85
C LEU A 19 2.91 11.14 -18.55
N ILE A 20 3.58 11.80 -19.51
CA ILE A 20 3.94 13.23 -19.40
C ILE A 20 2.68 14.09 -19.31
N GLY A 21 1.68 13.85 -20.17
CA GLY A 21 0.41 14.59 -20.14
C GLY A 21 -0.35 14.40 -18.82
N ARG A 22 -0.32 13.18 -18.26
CA ARG A 22 -0.92 12.88 -16.95
C ARG A 22 -0.20 13.57 -15.79
N LEU A 23 1.14 13.59 -15.80
CA LEU A 23 1.96 14.26 -14.80
C LEU A 23 1.70 15.77 -14.77
N TRP A 24 1.56 16.39 -15.94
CA TRP A 24 1.26 17.82 -16.01
C TRP A 24 -0.08 18.19 -15.39
N ARG A 25 -1.03 17.25 -15.39
CA ARG A 25 -2.36 17.39 -14.77
C ARG A 25 -2.37 17.15 -13.25
N SER A 26 -1.32 16.55 -12.65
CA SER A 26 -1.24 16.34 -11.20
C SER A 26 -0.84 17.64 -10.48
N ASN A 27 -1.33 17.84 -9.25
CA ASN A 27 -1.08 19.06 -8.47
C ASN A 27 0.21 18.93 -7.63
N GLU A 28 1.30 18.51 -8.26
CA GLU A 28 2.62 18.33 -7.64
C GLU A 28 3.54 19.53 -7.87
N TYR A 29 4.57 19.67 -7.03
CA TYR A 29 5.54 20.75 -7.11
C TYR A 29 6.19 20.82 -8.50
N PRO A 30 6.36 22.03 -9.07
CA PRO A 30 6.84 22.22 -10.44
C PRO A 30 8.26 21.65 -10.67
N LEU A 31 9.11 21.63 -9.64
CA LEU A 31 10.44 21.02 -9.70
C LEU A 31 10.37 19.49 -9.88
N ILE A 32 9.44 18.82 -9.18
CA ILE A 32 9.24 17.37 -9.29
C ILE A 32 8.74 17.02 -10.70
N LYS A 33 7.84 17.84 -11.27
CA LYS A 33 7.37 17.66 -12.65
C LYS A 33 8.50 17.68 -13.68
N ILE A 34 9.46 18.61 -13.52
CA ILE A 34 10.61 18.73 -14.45
C ILE A 34 11.53 17.50 -14.33
N LEU A 35 11.85 17.07 -13.11
CA LEU A 35 12.69 15.90 -12.85
C LEU A 35 12.07 14.61 -13.38
N VAL A 36 10.77 14.39 -13.11
CA VAL A 36 10.06 13.20 -13.57
C VAL A 36 9.90 13.18 -15.09
N SER A 37 9.70 14.35 -15.73
CA SER A 37 9.64 14.45 -17.19
C SER A 37 10.98 14.11 -17.87
N LEU A 38 12.10 14.49 -17.27
CA LEU A 38 13.45 14.14 -17.75
C LEU A 38 13.69 12.63 -17.69
N ILE A 39 13.21 11.98 -16.63
CA ILE A 39 13.31 10.54 -16.44
C ILE A 39 12.37 9.79 -17.41
N ALA A 40 11.14 10.28 -17.59
CA ALA A 40 10.14 9.67 -18.49
C ALA A 40 10.54 9.65 -19.97
N PHE A 41 11.52 10.48 -20.37
CA PHE A 41 12.06 10.52 -21.72
C PHE A 41 12.95 9.31 -22.06
N ILE A 42 13.39 8.54 -21.05
CA ILE A 42 14.19 7.34 -21.27
C ILE A 42 13.26 6.19 -21.68
N PRO A 43 13.41 5.60 -22.89
CA PRO A 43 12.58 4.47 -23.30
C PRO A 43 12.78 3.30 -22.33
N VAL A 44 11.68 2.64 -21.96
CA VAL A 44 11.59 1.51 -21.00
C VAL A 44 11.89 1.88 -19.54
N LEU A 45 13.04 2.50 -19.25
CA LEU A 45 13.43 2.88 -17.87
C LEU A 45 12.62 4.04 -17.32
N GLY A 46 12.23 4.99 -18.18
CA GLY A 46 11.44 6.15 -17.80
C GLY A 46 10.07 5.78 -17.24
N PRO A 47 9.25 4.98 -17.96
CA PRO A 47 7.99 4.47 -17.43
C PRO A 47 8.15 3.67 -16.13
N LEU A 48 9.20 2.85 -16.02
CA LEU A 48 9.45 2.07 -14.81
C LEU A 48 9.74 2.98 -13.61
N LEU A 49 10.68 3.92 -13.75
CA LEU A 49 11.03 4.87 -12.71
C LEU A 49 9.88 5.82 -12.39
N TYR A 50 9.06 6.21 -13.37
CA TYR A 50 7.85 6.99 -13.14
C TYR A 50 6.93 6.29 -12.14
N VAL A 51 6.69 4.98 -12.30
CA VAL A 51 5.83 4.22 -11.39
C VAL A 51 6.40 4.20 -9.96
N PHE A 52 7.72 4.11 -9.82
CA PHE A 52 8.37 4.15 -8.50
C PHE A 52 8.36 5.55 -7.86
N VAL A 53 8.59 6.60 -8.64
CA VAL A 53 8.69 7.97 -8.12
C VAL A 53 7.31 8.59 -7.83
N THR A 54 6.30 8.23 -8.61
CA THR A 54 4.93 8.75 -8.46
C THR A 54 4.04 7.87 -7.59
N ASP A 55 4.62 6.91 -6.87
CA ASP A 55 3.88 6.08 -5.93
C ASP A 55 3.22 6.97 -4.87
N SER A 56 1.91 7.10 -5.02
CA SER A 56 1.03 7.90 -4.17
C SER A 56 0.28 7.00 -3.20
N THR A 57 0.90 5.90 -2.75
CA THR A 57 0.27 5.02 -1.77
C THR A 57 -0.07 5.85 -0.53
N PRO A 58 -1.36 5.88 -0.12
CA PRO A 58 -1.74 6.61 1.07
C PRO A 58 -0.98 6.05 2.28
N PRO A 59 -0.53 6.91 3.21
CA PRO A 59 0.15 6.44 4.40
C PRO A 59 -0.73 5.42 5.12
N GLN A 60 -0.11 4.31 5.55
CA GLN A 60 -0.82 3.22 6.21
C GLN A 60 -1.62 3.76 7.41
N PRO A 61 -2.87 3.30 7.66
CA PRO A 61 -3.66 3.74 8.82
C PRO A 61 -2.87 3.63 10.12
N THR A 62 -2.98 4.61 11.01
CA THR A 62 -2.19 4.70 12.25
C THR A 62 -2.29 3.48 13.15
N GLU A 63 -3.41 2.76 13.08
CA GLU A 63 -3.67 1.50 13.78
C GLU A 63 -2.81 0.33 13.29
N ASN A 64 -2.41 0.36 12.02
CA ASN A 64 -1.60 -0.68 11.37
C ASN A 64 -0.12 -0.29 11.28
N GLN A 65 0.23 0.93 11.68
CA GLN A 65 1.62 1.37 11.75
C GLN A 65 2.31 0.76 12.97
N ASN A 66 3.50 0.22 12.79
CA ASN A 66 4.36 -0.28 13.87
C ASN A 66 5.02 0.88 14.64
N ARG A 67 4.19 1.75 15.24
CA ARG A 67 4.60 2.95 15.98
C ARG A 67 4.93 2.72 17.45
N LYS A 68 4.57 1.55 17.99
CA LYS A 68 4.78 1.24 19.41
C LYS A 68 6.19 0.69 19.61
N GLY A 69 6.81 1.05 20.74
CA GLY A 69 8.09 0.48 21.14
C GLY A 69 8.04 -1.05 21.20
N TYR A 70 9.19 -1.69 21.02
CA TYR A 70 9.36 -3.13 21.18
C TYR A 70 8.67 -3.60 22.48
N GLY A 71 7.78 -4.58 22.37
CA GLY A 71 7.00 -5.11 23.50
C GLY A 71 5.61 -4.49 23.71
N GLY A 72 5.17 -3.53 22.88
CA GLY A 72 3.82 -2.97 22.97
C GLY A 72 2.70 -4.02 22.82
N TYR A 73 2.90 -5.02 21.95
CA TYR A 73 2.00 -6.18 21.82
C TYR A 73 2.03 -7.05 23.09
N THR A 74 3.22 -7.38 23.58
CA THR A 74 3.43 -8.21 24.77
C THR A 74 2.76 -7.59 26.00
N GLN A 75 2.96 -6.29 26.23
CA GLN A 75 2.38 -5.59 27.37
C GLN A 75 0.85 -5.51 27.27
N LYS A 76 0.33 -5.23 26.06
CA LYS A 76 -1.11 -5.23 25.80
C LYS A 76 -1.72 -6.61 26.07
N TRP A 77 -1.07 -7.67 25.58
CA TRP A 77 -1.50 -9.04 25.79
C TRP A 77 -1.48 -9.45 27.27
N ILE A 78 -0.43 -9.09 28.01
CA ILE A 78 -0.34 -9.36 29.46
C ILE A 78 -1.51 -8.69 30.20
N ASN A 79 -1.84 -7.44 29.86
CA ASN A 79 -2.94 -6.71 30.49
C ASN A 79 -4.32 -7.29 30.13
N GLU A 80 -4.55 -7.63 28.86
CA GLU A 80 -5.88 -8.04 28.38
C GLU A 80 -6.18 -9.53 28.63
N ARG A 81 -5.15 -10.37 28.77
CA ARG A 81 -5.24 -11.82 29.01
C ARG A 81 -6.24 -12.21 30.09
N GLY A 82 -6.21 -11.53 31.24
CA GLY A 82 -7.03 -11.88 32.40
C GLY A 82 -8.51 -11.65 32.13
N PHE A 83 -8.82 -10.54 31.47
CA PHE A 83 -10.19 -10.18 31.07
C PHE A 83 -10.75 -11.21 30.08
N TRP A 84 -10.01 -11.50 29.00
CA TRP A 84 -10.47 -12.44 27.98
C TRP A 84 -10.67 -13.85 28.53
N LYS A 85 -9.80 -14.30 29.45
CA LYS A 85 -9.97 -15.61 30.10
C LYS A 85 -11.28 -15.72 30.87
N ARG A 86 -11.66 -14.67 31.61
CA ARG A 86 -12.94 -14.64 32.35
C ARG A 86 -14.13 -14.61 31.40
N ALA A 87 -14.07 -13.77 30.37
CA ALA A 87 -15.14 -13.65 29.38
C ALA A 87 -15.40 -14.97 28.63
N ILE A 88 -14.35 -15.72 28.27
CA ILE A 88 -14.47 -17.04 27.66
C ILE A 88 -15.13 -18.03 28.63
N GLN A 89 -14.66 -18.05 29.88
CA GLN A 89 -15.19 -18.98 30.88
C GLN A 89 -16.67 -18.72 31.22
N GLU A 90 -17.08 -17.46 31.27
CA GLU A 90 -18.47 -17.07 31.47
C GLU A 90 -19.36 -17.51 30.29
N ARG A 91 -18.87 -17.37 29.04
CA ARG A 91 -19.58 -17.88 27.86
C ARG A 91 -19.71 -19.39 27.85
N GLU A 92 -18.66 -20.12 28.24
CA GLU A 92 -18.69 -21.58 28.35
C GLU A 92 -19.68 -22.05 29.42
N ASN A 93 -19.69 -21.42 30.59
CA ASN A 93 -20.62 -21.76 31.67
C ASN A 93 -22.07 -21.51 31.24
N LYS A 94 -22.35 -20.37 30.61
CA LYS A 94 -23.68 -20.05 30.09
C LYS A 94 -24.13 -21.03 28.99
N SER A 95 -23.19 -21.46 28.13
CA SER A 95 -23.47 -22.48 27.11
C SER A 95 -23.81 -23.84 27.75
N LYS A 96 -23.11 -24.24 28.82
CA LYS A 96 -23.38 -25.49 29.56
C LYS A 96 -24.71 -25.44 30.32
N GLU A 97 -25.06 -24.29 30.91
CA GLU A 97 -26.35 -24.09 31.57
C GLU A 97 -27.51 -24.18 30.58
N CYS A 98 -27.40 -23.57 29.39
CA CYS A 98 -28.38 -23.75 28.32
C CYS A 98 -28.50 -25.21 27.89
N ALA A 99 -27.38 -25.90 27.68
CA ALA A 99 -27.38 -27.31 27.28
C ALA A 99 -27.94 -28.28 28.34
N LYS A 100 -27.91 -27.90 29.62
CA LYS A 100 -28.46 -28.70 30.73
C LYS A 100 -29.97 -28.50 30.94
N ASN A 101 -30.51 -27.38 30.47
CA ASN A 101 -31.93 -27.03 30.58
C ASN A 101 -32.74 -27.37 29.31
N THR A 102 -32.15 -28.12 28.38
CA THR A 102 -32.79 -28.66 27.16
C THR A 102 -32.88 -30.18 27.28
#